data_AF-X0Y6L1-F1
#
_entry.id   AF-X0Y6L1-F1
#
_cell.length_a   1.000
_cell.length_b   1.000
_cell.length_c   1.000
_cell.angle_alpha   90.00
_cell.angle_beta   90.00
_cell.angle_gamma   90.00
#
_symmetry.space_group_name_H-M   'P 1'
#
loop_
_entity.id
_entity.type
_entity.pdbx_description
1 polymer ?
#
loop_
_entity_poly.entity_id
_entity_poly.type
_entity_poly.pdbx_seq_one_letter_code
_entity_poly.pdbx_strand_id
1 'polypeptide(L)'
;MSNVVDIYLPLDSRDTANAEVWPVTEKQLKELVSVIEDCGWTAHVLNPDSPIASVAEGMRVIKKAEGSRFINFMGGWAYPDFSVSPMWQLPREVPKLMLGSAIPDFPGAVGLLASVAGTEQVGIQTGRLFIENFDDHDEYKEAIAAFLAEGKYDFPLPQPIDVEVDGDHRAKARSVIDRLRGSIYGAVGPRSMQMWNKISDADFLK
;
A
#
# COMPACT_ATOMS: atom_id res chain seq x y z
N MET A 1 6.55 15.90 -20.57
CA MET A 1 6.93 14.87 -19.58
C MET A 1 6.51 13.55 -20.19
N SER A 2 7.31 12.49 -20.10
CA SER A 2 6.91 11.19 -20.64
C SER A 2 5.77 10.62 -19.77
N ASN A 3 4.72 10.09 -20.41
CA ASN A 3 3.61 9.41 -19.75
C ASN A 3 4.06 8.00 -19.32
N VAL A 4 5.02 7.94 -18.39
CA VAL A 4 5.54 6.68 -17.84
C VAL A 4 5.05 6.54 -16.41
N VAL A 5 4.54 5.35 -16.09
CA VAL A 5 4.20 4.93 -14.73
C VAL A 5 5.09 3.75 -14.34
N ASP A 6 5.81 3.88 -13.23
CA ASP A 6 6.60 2.79 -12.69
C ASP A 6 5.68 1.84 -11.90
N ILE A 7 5.90 0.54 -12.06
CA ILE A 7 5.19 -0.52 -11.31
C ILE A 7 6.20 -1.31 -10.49
N TYR A 8 5.96 -1.38 -9.19
CA TYR A 8 6.79 -2.05 -8.21
C TYR A 8 6.02 -3.19 -7.55
N LEU A 9 6.62 -4.39 -7.49
CA LEU A 9 5.91 -5.62 -7.08
C LEU A 9 6.60 -6.27 -5.86
N PRO A 10 6.22 -5.90 -4.63
CA PRO A 10 6.67 -6.59 -3.43
C PRO A 10 5.84 -7.84 -3.14
N LEU A 11 6.43 -8.83 -2.48
CA LEU A 11 5.74 -10.03 -2.00
C LEU A 11 6.39 -10.53 -0.69
N ASP A 12 6.15 -11.79 -0.33
CA ASP A 12 6.59 -12.37 0.91
C ASP A 12 8.11 -12.60 0.89
N SER A 13 8.74 -12.70 2.07
CA SER A 13 10.14 -13.12 2.18
C SER A 13 10.31 -14.64 2.05
N ARG A 14 9.21 -15.40 2.07
CA ARG A 14 9.18 -16.86 2.03
C ARG A 14 9.05 -17.36 0.60
N ASP A 15 10.06 -18.08 0.13
CA ASP A 15 10.10 -18.65 -1.23
C ASP A 15 8.88 -19.51 -1.56
N THR A 16 8.39 -20.31 -0.60
CA THR A 16 7.23 -21.18 -0.81
C THR A 16 5.94 -20.40 -1.02
N ALA A 17 5.78 -19.26 -0.35
CA ALA A 17 4.63 -18.39 -0.58
C ALA A 17 4.74 -17.71 -1.95
N ASN A 18 5.93 -17.22 -2.30
CA ASN A 18 6.17 -16.58 -3.58
C ASN A 18 5.95 -17.53 -4.76
N ALA A 19 6.34 -18.80 -4.64
CA ALA A 19 6.15 -19.81 -5.69
C ALA A 19 4.68 -20.02 -6.06
N GLU A 20 3.76 -19.90 -5.10
CA GLU A 20 2.31 -20.04 -5.33
C GLU A 20 1.67 -18.74 -5.84
N VAL A 21 2.06 -17.60 -5.26
CA VAL A 21 1.41 -16.31 -5.53
C VAL A 21 1.94 -15.64 -6.81
N TRP A 22 3.23 -15.80 -7.12
CA TRP A 22 3.87 -15.09 -8.23
C TRP A 22 3.22 -15.39 -9.59
N PRO A 23 2.93 -16.66 -9.97
CA PRO A 23 2.26 -16.93 -11.24
C PRO A 23 0.88 -16.29 -11.39
N VAL A 24 0.19 -16.02 -10.27
CA VAL A 24 -1.09 -15.30 -10.26
C VAL A 24 -0.86 -13.81 -10.40
N THR A 25 0.09 -13.25 -9.63
CA THR A 25 0.51 -11.84 -9.75
C THR A 25 0.95 -11.50 -11.17
N GLU A 26 1.70 -12.38 -11.85
CA GLU A 26 2.13 -12.17 -13.23
C GLU A 26 0.98 -12.07 -14.23
N LYS A 27 -0.09 -12.85 -14.02
CA LYS A 27 -1.29 -12.75 -14.86
C LYS A 27 -2.01 -11.43 -14.62
N GLN A 28 -2.24 -11.08 -13.35
CA GLN A 28 -2.85 -9.81 -12.96
C GLN A 28 -2.04 -8.61 -13.46
N LEU A 29 -0.71 -8.70 -13.42
CA LEU A 29 0.19 -7.67 -13.92
C LEU A 29 0.03 -7.45 -15.43
N LYS A 30 -0.17 -8.51 -16.22
CA LYS A 30 -0.39 -8.38 -17.67
C LYS A 30 -1.66 -7.61 -17.97
N GLU A 31 -2.75 -7.91 -17.26
CA GLU A 31 -4.02 -7.19 -17.40
C GLU A 31 -3.88 -5.72 -16.96
N LEU A 32 -3.18 -5.47 -15.84
CA LEU A 32 -2.90 -4.12 -15.37
C LEU A 32 -2.07 -3.31 -16.39
N VAL A 33 -1.03 -3.92 -16.95
CA VAL A 33 -0.20 -3.29 -18.00
C VAL A 33 -1.05 -2.96 -19.22
N SER A 34 -1.89 -3.88 -19.68
CA SER A 34 -2.80 -3.66 -20.81
C SER A 34 -3.72 -2.45 -20.56
N VAL A 35 -4.30 -2.35 -19.37
CA VAL A 35 -5.18 -1.22 -19.01
C VAL A 35 -4.42 0.11 -18.98
N ILE A 36 -3.20 0.13 -18.44
CA ILE A 36 -2.35 1.33 -18.41
C ILE A 36 -2.00 1.77 -19.84
N GLU A 37 -1.67 0.83 -20.72
CA GLU A 37 -1.34 1.09 -22.13
C GLU A 37 -2.55 1.60 -22.92
N ASP A 38 -3.73 1.03 -22.67
CA ASP A 38 -5.01 1.51 -23.21
C ASP A 38 -5.35 2.94 -22.78
N CYS A 39 -4.87 3.38 -21.60
CA CYS A 39 -4.98 4.76 -21.14
C CYS A 39 -3.96 5.70 -21.82
N GLY A 40 -3.10 5.22 -22.71
CA GLY A 40 -2.07 6.00 -23.40
C GLY A 40 -0.82 6.27 -22.56
N TRP A 41 -0.55 5.43 -21.57
CA TRP A 41 0.64 5.48 -20.72
C TRP A 41 1.56 4.29 -20.99
N THR A 42 2.84 4.44 -20.68
CA THR A 42 3.82 3.35 -20.73
C THR A 42 4.02 2.80 -19.33
N ALA A 43 3.75 1.51 -19.15
CA ALA A 43 4.02 0.80 -17.91
C ALA A 43 5.50 0.36 -17.86
N HIS A 44 6.23 0.84 -16.85
CA HIS A 44 7.61 0.43 -16.59
C HIS A 44 7.66 -0.45 -15.33
N VAL A 45 7.66 -1.76 -15.53
CA VAL A 45 7.77 -2.72 -14.41
C VAL A 45 9.21 -2.78 -13.92
N LEU A 46 9.45 -2.36 -12.67
CA LEU A 46 10.80 -2.23 -12.11
C LEU A 46 11.47 -3.57 -11.80
N ASN A 47 10.66 -4.60 -11.55
CA ASN A 47 11.06 -5.96 -11.23
C ASN A 47 10.16 -7.01 -11.94
N PRO A 48 10.31 -7.16 -13.26
CA PRO A 48 9.42 -8.00 -14.07
C PRO A 48 9.63 -9.51 -13.85
N ASP A 49 10.83 -9.92 -13.44
CA ASP A 49 11.20 -11.34 -13.39
C ASP A 49 10.95 -12.00 -12.03
N SER A 50 10.85 -11.21 -10.96
CA SER A 50 10.69 -11.73 -9.59
C SER A 50 10.14 -10.67 -8.63
N PRO A 51 9.42 -11.10 -7.57
CA PRO A 51 8.93 -10.17 -6.56
C PRO A 51 10.07 -9.61 -5.72
N ILE A 52 9.84 -8.44 -5.11
CA ILE A 52 10.73 -7.93 -4.08
C ILE A 52 10.41 -8.56 -2.74
N ALA A 53 11.37 -9.32 -2.21
CA ALA A 53 11.24 -10.11 -0.99
C ALA A 53 12.11 -9.58 0.16
N SER A 54 12.72 -8.39 0.00
CA SER A 54 13.54 -7.74 1.02
C SER A 54 13.66 -6.22 0.83
N VAL A 55 13.94 -5.50 1.92
CA VAL A 55 14.24 -4.06 1.88
C VAL A 55 15.47 -3.78 1.00
N ALA A 56 16.52 -4.59 1.10
CA ALA A 56 17.75 -4.39 0.32
C ALA A 56 17.52 -4.49 -1.19
N GLU A 57 16.69 -5.45 -1.62
CA GLU A 57 16.25 -5.54 -3.02
C GLU A 57 15.42 -4.33 -3.43
N GLY A 58 14.45 -3.93 -2.60
CA GLY A 58 13.62 -2.76 -2.87
C GLY A 58 14.43 -1.49 -3.05
N MET A 59 15.41 -1.25 -2.17
CA MET A 59 16.31 -0.10 -2.24
C MET A 59 17.20 -0.10 -3.49
N ARG A 60 17.49 -1.27 -4.08
CA ARG A 60 18.22 -1.36 -5.36
C ARG A 60 17.29 -1.10 -6.55
N VAL A 61 16.11 -1.71 -6.53
CA VAL A 61 15.14 -1.66 -7.64
C VAL A 61 14.53 -0.27 -7.77
N ILE A 62 14.19 0.39 -6.66
CA ILE A 62 13.56 1.71 -6.69
C ILE A 62 14.41 2.79 -7.35
N LYS A 63 15.74 2.62 -7.41
CA LYS A 63 16.65 3.56 -8.08
C LYS A 63 16.49 3.57 -9.61
N LYS A 64 15.79 2.57 -10.17
CA LYS A 64 15.46 2.51 -11.59
C LYS A 64 14.19 3.30 -11.93
N ALA A 65 13.45 3.77 -10.92
CA ALA A 65 12.22 4.53 -11.11
C ALA A 65 12.51 5.83 -11.86
N GLU A 66 11.78 6.06 -12.95
CA GLU A 66 11.88 7.25 -13.80
C GLU A 66 10.49 7.78 -14.24
N GLY A 67 9.43 7.08 -13.83
CA GLY A 67 8.05 7.41 -14.12
C GLY A 67 7.60 8.69 -13.44
N SER A 68 6.68 9.39 -14.09
CA SER A 68 5.99 10.54 -13.50
C SER A 68 4.84 10.12 -12.56
N ARG A 69 4.58 8.82 -12.46
CA ARG A 69 3.64 8.14 -11.56
C ARG A 69 4.28 6.87 -11.03
N PHE A 70 3.82 6.43 -9.86
CA PHE A 70 4.31 5.19 -9.25
C PHE A 70 3.14 4.35 -8.73
N ILE A 71 3.11 3.07 -9.09
CA ILE A 71 2.16 2.08 -8.59
C ILE A 71 2.94 1.03 -7.80
N ASN A 72 2.56 0.83 -6.54
CA ASN A 72 3.00 -0.31 -5.75
C ASN A 72 1.90 -1.37 -5.80
N PHE A 73 2.12 -2.44 -6.57
CA PHE A 73 1.14 -3.49 -6.79
C PHE A 73 1.43 -4.72 -5.91
N MET A 74 0.49 -5.02 -5.02
CA MET A 74 0.51 -6.15 -4.11
C MET A 74 -0.44 -7.26 -4.57
N GLY A 75 0.10 -8.25 -5.26
CA GLY A 75 -0.63 -9.48 -5.65
C GLY A 75 -0.89 -10.44 -4.48
N GLY A 76 -0.14 -10.31 -3.38
CA GLY A 76 -0.29 -11.08 -2.15
C GLY A 76 0.29 -10.35 -0.94
N TRP A 77 0.47 -11.07 0.18
CA TRP A 77 1.09 -10.49 1.37
C TRP A 77 2.54 -10.08 1.09
N ALA A 78 2.92 -8.90 1.55
CA ALA A 78 4.29 -8.45 1.62
C ALA A 78 4.54 -7.79 2.97
N TYR A 79 5.78 -7.86 3.45
CA TYR A 79 6.20 -7.17 4.66
C TYR A 79 6.18 -5.65 4.39
N PRO A 80 5.51 -4.82 5.22
CA PRO A 80 5.31 -3.40 4.91
C PRO A 80 6.59 -2.62 4.58
N ASP A 81 7.69 -2.93 5.25
CA ASP A 81 8.96 -2.24 5.05
C ASP A 81 9.57 -2.48 3.66
N PHE A 82 9.15 -3.53 2.95
CA PHE A 82 9.53 -3.75 1.54
C PHE A 82 8.93 -2.68 0.63
N SER A 83 7.88 -2.00 1.07
CA SER A 83 7.26 -0.88 0.37
C SER A 83 7.69 0.47 0.95
N VAL A 84 7.60 0.63 2.27
CA VAL A 84 7.80 1.92 2.94
C VAL A 84 9.22 2.45 2.71
N SER A 85 10.24 1.64 3.00
CA SER A 85 11.64 2.08 2.92
C SER A 85 12.04 2.45 1.47
N PRO A 86 11.73 1.64 0.43
CA PRO A 86 11.99 2.03 -0.95
C PRO A 86 11.18 3.25 -1.40
N MET A 87 9.88 3.31 -1.13
CA MET A 87 9.04 4.45 -1.54
C MET A 87 9.45 5.77 -0.88
N TRP A 88 10.09 5.73 0.30
CA TRP A 88 10.68 6.91 0.94
C TRP A 88 11.81 7.56 0.12
N GLN A 89 12.43 6.80 -0.79
CA GLN A 89 13.50 7.29 -1.66
C GLN A 89 12.98 8.02 -2.91
N LEU A 90 11.69 7.86 -3.22
CA LEU A 90 11.09 8.54 -4.37
C LEU A 90 10.92 10.03 -4.07
N PRO A 91 10.97 10.90 -5.09
CA PRO A 91 10.62 12.31 -4.91
C PRO A 91 9.21 12.44 -4.30
N ARG A 92 9.04 13.45 -3.45
CA ARG A 92 7.79 13.65 -2.69
C ARG A 92 6.62 13.94 -3.62
N GLU A 93 6.89 14.67 -4.69
CA GLU A 93 5.96 15.13 -5.72
C GLU A 93 5.51 14.02 -6.68
N VAL A 94 6.22 12.89 -6.76
CA VAL A 94 5.78 11.76 -7.59
C VAL A 94 4.49 11.20 -6.98
N PRO A 95 3.36 11.20 -7.70
CA PRO A 95 2.13 10.65 -7.18
C PRO A 95 2.20 9.13 -7.11
N LYS A 96 1.66 8.57 -6.02
CA LYS A 96 1.81 7.16 -5.64
C LYS A 96 0.44 6.52 -5.46
N LEU A 97 0.22 5.38 -6.08
CA LEU A 97 -0.96 4.54 -5.90
C LEU A 97 -0.54 3.20 -5.28
N MET A 98 -1.21 2.81 -4.22
CA MET A 98 -1.14 1.45 -3.70
C MET A 98 -2.27 0.64 -4.35
N LEU A 99 -1.91 -0.45 -5.02
CA LEU A 99 -2.85 -1.35 -5.68
C LEU A 99 -2.79 -2.72 -5.01
N GLY A 100 -3.93 -3.22 -4.53
CA GLY A 100 -4.01 -4.50 -3.84
C GLY A 100 -4.94 -5.44 -4.58
N SER A 101 -4.45 -6.65 -4.88
CA SER A 101 -5.30 -7.76 -5.32
C SER A 101 -6.22 -8.17 -4.18
N ALA A 102 -7.53 -8.14 -4.43
CA ALA A 102 -8.58 -8.48 -3.46
C ALA A 102 -9.19 -9.87 -3.71
N ILE A 103 -8.50 -10.74 -4.46
CA ILE A 103 -8.93 -12.12 -4.65
C ILE A 103 -8.98 -12.88 -3.32
N PRO A 104 -9.90 -13.84 -3.13
CA PRO A 104 -10.08 -14.54 -1.85
C PRO A 104 -8.85 -15.35 -1.39
N ASP A 105 -8.10 -15.92 -2.33
CA ASP A 105 -7.05 -16.90 -2.03
C ASP A 105 -5.75 -16.26 -1.52
N PHE A 106 -5.48 -15.01 -1.92
CA PHE A 106 -4.21 -14.35 -1.65
C PHE A 106 -4.40 -12.95 -1.05
N PRO A 107 -3.69 -12.64 0.04
CA PRO A 107 -3.95 -11.45 0.87
C PRO A 107 -3.30 -10.16 0.34
N GLY A 108 -3.45 -9.84 -0.95
CA GLY A 108 -2.89 -8.62 -1.56
C GLY A 108 -3.43 -7.33 -0.92
N ALA A 109 -4.75 -7.24 -0.75
CA ALA A 109 -5.42 -6.13 -0.07
C ALA A 109 -4.94 -5.95 1.39
N VAL A 110 -4.60 -7.04 2.08
CA VAL A 110 -4.08 -6.99 3.46
C VAL A 110 -2.66 -6.43 3.46
N GLY A 111 -1.80 -6.89 2.54
CA GLY A 111 -0.47 -6.32 2.34
C GLY A 111 -0.53 -4.81 2.08
N LEU A 112 -1.48 -4.39 1.23
CA LEU A 112 -1.70 -2.99 0.89
C LEU A 112 -2.04 -2.19 2.14
N LEU A 113 -3.04 -2.61 2.91
CA LEU A 113 -3.48 -1.87 4.10
C LEU A 113 -2.37 -1.75 5.15
N ALA A 114 -1.60 -2.82 5.35
CA ALA A 114 -0.45 -2.82 6.26
C ALA A 114 0.65 -1.86 5.81
N SER A 115 0.90 -1.79 4.49
CA SER A 115 1.92 -0.93 3.90
C SER A 115 1.50 0.53 3.88
N VAL A 116 0.23 0.80 3.58
CA VAL A 116 -0.35 2.14 3.64
C VAL A 116 -0.19 2.74 5.04
N ALA A 117 -0.52 1.99 6.09
CA ALA A 117 -0.36 2.45 7.47
C ALA A 117 1.10 2.87 7.76
N GLY A 118 2.07 2.10 7.24
CA GLY A 118 3.49 2.45 7.35
C GLY A 118 3.87 3.69 6.53
N THR A 119 3.37 3.82 5.30
CA THR A 119 3.63 5.00 4.46
C THR A 119 3.05 6.27 5.06
N GLU A 120 1.84 6.21 5.63
CA GLU A 120 1.20 7.35 6.29
C GLU A 120 1.94 7.76 7.56
N GLN A 121 2.40 6.78 8.36
CA GLN A 121 3.18 7.05 9.58
C GLN A 121 4.44 7.87 9.29
N VAL A 122 5.07 7.69 8.13
CA VAL A 122 6.24 8.48 7.74
C VAL A 122 5.87 9.71 6.92
N GLY A 123 4.62 9.87 6.47
CA GLY A 123 4.17 11.02 5.70
C GLY A 123 4.29 10.87 4.19
N ILE A 124 4.40 9.64 3.66
CA ILE A 124 4.20 9.35 2.24
C ILE A 124 2.69 9.28 1.98
N GLN A 125 2.19 10.20 1.15
CA GLN A 125 0.80 10.18 0.70
C GLN A 125 0.63 9.19 -0.46
N THR A 126 -0.45 8.40 -0.42
CA THR A 126 -0.80 7.42 -1.45
C THR A 126 -2.30 7.40 -1.71
N GLY A 127 -2.69 7.16 -2.96
CA GLY A 127 -4.02 6.66 -3.30
C GLY A 127 -4.13 5.16 -3.03
N ARG A 128 -5.35 4.62 -3.05
CA ARG A 128 -5.61 3.19 -2.83
C ARG A 128 -6.56 2.66 -3.90
N LEU A 129 -6.28 1.47 -4.43
CA LEU A 129 -7.16 0.75 -5.33
C LEU A 129 -7.16 -0.73 -4.95
N PHE A 130 -8.35 -1.31 -4.91
CA PHE A 130 -8.57 -2.73 -4.70
C PHE A 130 -9.24 -3.29 -5.95
N ILE A 131 -8.74 -4.41 -6.47
CA ILE A 131 -9.26 -5.06 -7.66
C ILE A 131 -9.59 -6.51 -7.31
N GLU A 132 -10.84 -6.91 -7.50
CA GLU A 132 -11.30 -8.27 -7.27
C GLU A 132 -11.17 -9.13 -8.53
N ASN A 133 -11.43 -8.55 -9.70
CA ASN A 133 -11.31 -9.25 -10.98
C ASN A 133 -10.44 -8.50 -11.99
N PHE A 134 -9.23 -8.98 -12.22
CA PHE A 134 -8.32 -8.39 -13.20
C PHE A 134 -8.71 -8.68 -14.65
N ASP A 135 -9.53 -9.71 -14.91
CA ASP A 135 -10.01 -10.00 -16.25
C ASP A 135 -11.17 -9.07 -16.67
N ASP A 136 -11.79 -8.37 -15.72
CA ASP A 136 -12.83 -7.37 -15.94
C ASP A 136 -12.25 -5.95 -15.87
N HIS A 137 -11.70 -5.49 -16.99
CA HIS A 137 -11.05 -4.17 -17.04
C HIS A 137 -11.99 -3.01 -16.69
N ASP A 138 -13.29 -3.15 -16.95
CA ASP A 138 -14.27 -2.11 -16.68
C ASP A 138 -14.40 -1.84 -15.16
N GLU A 139 -14.08 -2.82 -14.30
CA GLU A 139 -14.08 -2.67 -12.84
C GLU A 139 -13.10 -1.60 -12.35
N TYR A 140 -11.94 -1.45 -13.01
CA TYR A 140 -10.82 -0.66 -12.48
C TYR A 140 -10.18 0.31 -13.48
N LYS A 141 -10.50 0.23 -14.77
CA LYS A 141 -9.92 1.10 -15.81
C LYS A 141 -10.16 2.58 -15.54
N GLU A 142 -11.35 2.97 -15.09
CA GLU A 142 -11.65 4.37 -14.75
C GLU A 142 -10.79 4.87 -13.59
N ALA A 143 -10.58 4.04 -12.56
CA ALA A 143 -9.74 4.38 -11.42
C ALA A 143 -8.26 4.54 -11.83
N ILE A 144 -7.75 3.63 -12.67
CA ILE A 144 -6.40 3.73 -13.23
C ILE A 144 -6.27 4.98 -14.10
N ALA A 145 -7.21 5.23 -15.00
CA ALA A 145 -7.21 6.42 -15.86
C ALA A 145 -7.20 7.72 -15.05
N ALA A 146 -8.03 7.81 -14.01
CA ALA A 146 -8.08 8.95 -13.10
C ALA A 146 -6.73 9.18 -12.40
N PHE A 147 -6.14 8.12 -11.82
CA PHE A 147 -4.83 8.22 -11.18
C PHE A 147 -3.73 8.65 -12.16
N LEU A 148 -3.71 8.09 -13.36
CA LEU A 148 -2.72 8.42 -14.36
C LEU A 148 -2.85 9.90 -14.78
N ALA A 149 -4.06 10.35 -15.12
CA ALA A 149 -4.33 11.72 -15.52
C ALA A 149 -4.04 12.74 -14.41
N GLU A 150 -4.58 12.51 -13.21
CA GLU A 150 -4.62 13.51 -12.14
C GLU A 150 -3.51 13.34 -11.09
N GLY A 151 -2.86 12.17 -11.06
CA GLY A 151 -1.94 11.78 -9.99
C GLY A 151 -2.65 11.38 -8.70
N LYS A 152 -3.99 11.28 -8.71
CA LYS A 152 -4.77 10.99 -7.52
C LYS A 152 -5.94 10.08 -7.87
N TYR A 153 -6.25 9.17 -6.95
CA TYR A 153 -7.49 8.42 -6.95
C TYR A 153 -7.93 8.22 -5.50
N ASP A 154 -9.16 8.62 -5.21
CA ASP A 154 -9.79 8.44 -3.90
C ASP A 154 -10.75 7.26 -4.00
N PHE A 155 -10.43 6.15 -3.34
CA PHE A 155 -11.32 4.99 -3.29
C PHE A 155 -12.65 5.39 -2.60
N PRO A 156 -13.81 5.06 -3.19
CA PRO A 156 -15.10 5.39 -2.59
C PRO A 156 -15.29 4.61 -1.28
N LEU A 157 -15.26 5.31 -0.15
CA LEU A 157 -15.58 4.73 1.14
C LEU A 157 -17.10 4.73 1.37
N PRO A 158 -17.65 3.72 2.04
CA PRO A 158 -19.04 3.73 2.44
C PRO A 158 -19.32 4.95 3.32
N GLN A 159 -20.55 5.47 3.23
CA GLN A 159 -20.96 6.58 4.09
C GLN A 159 -20.79 6.16 5.56
N PRO A 160 -20.04 6.92 6.37
CA PRO A 160 -19.94 6.65 7.79
C PRO A 160 -21.33 6.69 8.44
N ILE A 161 -21.54 5.84 9.44
CA ILE A 161 -22.71 5.96 10.30
C ILE A 161 -22.49 7.10 11.28
N ASP A 162 -23.48 7.97 11.41
CA ASP A 162 -23.48 8.99 12.46
C ASP A 162 -23.80 8.34 13.80
N VAL A 163 -22.88 8.49 14.75
CA VAL A 163 -23.07 8.03 16.13
C VAL A 163 -23.26 9.27 17.00
N GLU A 164 -24.47 9.45 17.55
CA GLU A 164 -24.74 10.58 18.44
C GLU A 164 -23.92 10.48 19.74
N VAL A 165 -23.24 11.57 20.08
CA VAL A 165 -22.39 11.67 21.27
C VAL A 165 -23.07 12.54 22.32
N ASP A 166 -23.53 11.91 23.40
CA ASP A 166 -24.21 12.56 24.51
C ASP A 166 -23.27 12.87 25.70
N GLY A 167 -23.86 13.28 26.83
CA GLY A 167 -23.14 13.59 28.06
C GLY A 167 -22.45 12.38 28.69
N ASP A 168 -23.06 11.19 28.61
CA ASP A 168 -22.54 9.96 29.20
C ASP A 168 -21.33 9.45 28.41
N HIS A 169 -21.39 9.52 27.08
CA HIS A 169 -20.25 9.24 26.21
C HIS A 169 -19.05 10.15 26.54
N ARG A 170 -19.29 11.45 26.74
CA ARG A 170 -18.22 12.41 27.08
C ARG A 170 -17.66 12.19 28.48
N ALA A 171 -18.51 11.89 29.45
CA ALA A 171 -18.08 11.56 30.81
C ALA A 171 -17.21 10.30 30.83
N LYS A 172 -17.62 9.25 30.11
CA LYS A 172 -16.85 8.02 29.94
C LYS A 172 -15.51 8.28 29.26
N ALA A 173 -15.48 9.06 28.18
CA ALA A 173 -14.24 9.40 27.48
C ALA A 173 -13.23 10.11 28.41
N ARG A 174 -13.69 11.09 29.20
CA ARG A 174 -12.84 11.77 30.20
C ARG A 174 -12.30 10.80 31.25
N SER A 175 -13.15 9.94 31.79
CA SER A 175 -12.74 8.92 32.77
C SER A 175 -11.67 7.97 32.21
N VAL A 176 -11.79 7.56 30.94
CA VAL A 176 -10.78 6.73 30.28
C VAL A 176 -9.46 7.48 30.09
N ILE A 177 -9.50 8.75 29.65
CA ILE A 177 -8.31 9.61 29.52
C ILE A 177 -7.57 9.71 30.86
N ASP A 178 -8.30 10.00 31.94
CA ASP A 178 -7.71 10.15 33.28
C ASP A 178 -7.08 8.83 33.78
N ARG A 179 -7.67 7.68 33.44
CA ARG A 179 -7.10 6.36 33.76
C ARG A 179 -5.84 6.03 32.96
N LEU A 180 -5.77 6.45 31.70
CA LEU A 180 -4.60 6.22 30.84
C LEU A 180 -3.45 7.15 31.20
N ARG A 181 -3.72 8.34 31.73
CA ARG A 181 -2.70 9.32 32.10
C ARG A 181 -1.69 8.72 33.11
N GLY A 182 -0.41 8.76 32.76
CA GLY A 182 0.67 8.20 33.59
C GLY A 182 0.78 6.66 33.55
N SER A 183 -0.05 5.97 32.76
CA SER A 183 0.11 4.54 32.52
C SER A 183 1.35 4.25 31.66
N ILE A 184 1.91 3.04 31.80
CA ILE A 184 3.08 2.59 31.05
C ILE A 184 2.64 1.77 29.85
N TYR A 185 3.12 2.13 28.67
CA TYR A 185 3.07 1.26 27.49
C TYR A 185 4.30 0.36 27.45
N GLY A 186 4.12 -0.94 27.69
CA GLY A 186 5.19 -1.93 27.65
C GLY A 186 5.28 -2.61 26.27
N ALA A 187 6.35 -2.36 25.52
CA ALA A 187 6.67 -3.11 24.30
C ALA A 187 7.70 -4.20 24.61
N VAL A 188 7.38 -5.47 24.28
CA VAL A 188 8.29 -6.61 24.46
C VAL A 188 8.64 -7.18 23.08
N GLY A 189 9.94 -7.15 22.76
CA GLY A 189 10.47 -7.57 21.46
C GLY A 189 10.53 -6.42 20.43
N PRO A 190 11.28 -6.63 19.33
CA PRO A 190 11.39 -5.65 18.25
C PRO A 190 10.17 -5.68 17.32
N ARG A 191 10.29 -5.03 16.14
CA ARG A 191 9.27 -5.06 15.08
C ARG A 191 8.85 -6.49 14.74
N SER A 192 7.55 -6.78 14.82
CA SER A 192 6.98 -8.04 14.33
C SER A 192 6.71 -7.92 12.83
N MET A 193 7.26 -8.84 12.04
CA MET A 193 7.05 -8.91 10.59
C MET A 193 7.30 -7.56 9.87
N GLN A 194 8.31 -6.81 10.32
CA GLN A 194 8.67 -5.49 9.77
C GLN A 194 7.47 -4.52 9.69
N MET A 195 6.44 -4.72 10.51
CA MET A 195 5.27 -3.86 10.53
C MET A 195 5.60 -2.53 11.19
N TRP A 196 5.25 -1.45 10.52
CA TRP A 196 5.52 -0.09 10.96
C TRP A 196 4.65 0.34 12.14
N ASN A 197 3.40 -0.14 12.21
CA ASN A 197 2.51 0.06 13.36
C ASN A 197 3.00 -0.63 14.67
N LYS A 198 4.09 -1.41 14.62
CA LYS A 198 4.76 -1.98 15.80
C LYS A 198 5.97 -1.15 16.26
N ILE A 199 6.32 -0.10 15.52
CA ILE A 199 7.28 0.90 15.98
C ILE A 199 6.54 1.80 16.96
N SER A 200 6.94 1.74 18.23
CA SER A 200 6.34 2.57 19.26
C SER A 200 6.76 4.02 19.02
N ASP A 201 5.79 4.87 18.73
CA ASP A 201 6.01 6.30 18.60
C ASP A 201 5.93 6.94 19.99
N ALA A 202 7.08 7.33 20.52
CA ALA A 202 7.19 7.93 21.85
C ALA A 202 6.52 9.31 21.93
N ASP A 203 6.33 10.00 20.81
CA ASP A 203 5.64 11.29 20.78
C ASP A 203 4.13 11.11 20.70
N PHE A 204 3.64 10.03 20.08
CA PHE A 204 2.23 9.63 20.17
C PHE A 204 1.81 9.21 21.60
N LEU A 205 2.75 8.63 22.36
CA LEU A 205 2.49 8.10 23.71
C LEU A 205 2.64 9.15 24.84
N LYS A 206 3.10 10.37 24.54
CA LYS A 206 3.20 11.48 25.50
C LYS A 206 1.93 12.33 25.54
#